data_AF-A0A4P6UZ60-F1
#
_entry.id   AF-A0A4P6UZ60-F1
#
_cell.length_a   1.000
_cell.length_b   1.000
_cell.length_c   1.000
_cell.angle_alpha   90.00
_cell.angle_beta   90.00
_cell.angle_gamma   90.00
#
_symmetry.space_group_name_H-M   'P 1'
#
loop_
_entity.id
_entity.type
_entity.pdbx_description
1 polymer ?
#
loop_
_entity_poly.entity_id
_entity_poly.type
_entity_poly.pdbx_seq_one_letter_code
_entity_poly.pdbx_strand_id
1 'polypeptide(L)'
;MSTIAPLTRRRFALLTTAAMLAPTAAARAQPFAEFERFAARLRELSGFDPLPRPLVAALADRMSELEKRAIIGRDALPDELRKRVLTALYTGVYTPRGEDEGERIAYPDALMYATVEDTINVPSYCGGLPGFWAQKPEMA
;
A
#
# COMPACT_ATOMS: atom_id res chain seq x y z
N MET A 1 54.31 -33.40 50.61
CA MET A 1 53.94 -34.58 49.80
C MET A 1 52.83 -34.12 48.85
N SER A 2 53.16 -34.03 47.56
CA SER A 2 52.25 -33.64 46.49
C SER A 2 51.26 -34.76 46.16
N THR A 3 49.99 -34.42 45.90
CA THR A 3 49.12 -35.28 45.11
C THR A 3 48.14 -34.42 44.32
N ILE A 4 48.37 -34.35 43.01
CA ILE A 4 47.49 -33.77 41.98
C ILE A 4 46.88 -34.94 41.22
N ALA A 5 45.55 -35.00 41.06
CA ALA A 5 44.85 -35.83 40.06
C ALA A 5 43.40 -35.31 39.87
N PRO A 6 42.73 -35.60 38.74
CA PRO A 6 42.86 -34.85 37.50
C PRO A 6 41.56 -34.15 37.06
N LEU A 7 41.73 -33.01 36.39
CA LEU A 7 40.69 -32.27 35.69
C LEU A 7 40.02 -33.13 34.61
N THR A 8 38.73 -33.42 34.81
CA THR A 8 37.90 -34.15 33.85
C THR A 8 37.56 -33.25 32.67
N ARG A 9 38.11 -33.62 31.51
CA ARG A 9 37.91 -33.02 30.20
C ARG A 9 36.45 -33.06 29.74
N ARG A 10 36.08 -32.00 29.00
CA ARG A 10 35.06 -31.93 27.94
C ARG A 10 33.59 -31.92 28.39
N ARG A 11 33.06 -30.69 28.55
CA ARG A 11 31.75 -30.36 27.99
C ARG A 11 31.95 -29.25 26.98
N PHE A 12 31.91 -29.64 25.72
CA PHE A 12 31.96 -28.77 24.56
C PHE A 12 30.82 -27.75 24.65
N ALA A 13 31.18 -26.48 24.47
CA ALA A 13 30.25 -25.41 24.22
C ALA A 13 29.46 -25.71 22.93
N LEU A 14 28.15 -25.88 23.07
CA LEU A 14 27.18 -25.80 21.98
C LEU A 14 26.37 -24.52 22.22
N LEU A 15 27.03 -23.38 22.01
CA LEU A 15 26.39 -22.07 21.95
C LEU A 15 26.21 -21.71 20.47
N THR A 16 25.09 -22.20 19.92
CA THR A 16 24.22 -21.53 18.95
C THR A 16 24.87 -20.61 17.90
N THR A 17 25.32 -21.19 16.79
CA THR A 17 25.55 -20.46 15.53
C THR A 17 24.28 -20.51 14.68
N ALA A 18 23.29 -19.67 14.99
CA ALA A 18 22.05 -19.54 14.21
C ALA A 18 21.85 -18.13 13.62
N ALA A 19 22.93 -17.36 13.42
CA ALA A 19 22.84 -15.96 12.97
C ALA A 19 23.15 -15.74 11.48
N MET A 20 23.47 -16.77 10.70
CA MET A 20 24.03 -16.59 9.34
C MET A 20 23.01 -16.76 8.19
N LEU A 21 21.77 -17.18 8.47
CA LEU A 21 20.73 -17.41 7.44
C LEU A 21 19.58 -16.39 7.45
N ALA A 22 19.62 -15.39 8.35
CA ALA A 22 18.55 -14.41 8.52
C ALA A 22 18.55 -13.14 7.62
N PRO A 23 19.63 -12.74 6.89
CA PRO A 23 19.62 -11.41 6.26
C PRO A 23 18.68 -11.32 5.05
N THR A 24 18.36 -12.44 4.38
CA THR A 24 17.53 -12.42 3.16
C THR A 24 16.04 -12.26 3.46
N ALA A 25 15.52 -12.93 4.49
CA ALA A 25 14.11 -12.85 4.86
C ALA A 25 13.74 -11.45 5.41
N ALA A 26 14.60 -10.89 6.28
CA ALA A 26 14.39 -9.56 6.83
C ALA A 26 14.43 -8.46 5.75
N ALA A 27 15.37 -8.55 4.80
CA ALA A 27 15.46 -7.60 3.69
C ALA A 27 14.24 -7.66 2.76
N ARG A 28 13.67 -8.86 2.53
CA ARG A 28 12.47 -9.04 1.68
C ARG A 28 11.17 -8.65 2.38
N ALA A 29 11.11 -8.72 3.72
CA ALA A 29 9.94 -8.35 4.50
C ALA A 29 9.74 -6.82 4.60
N GLN A 30 10.82 -6.03 4.52
CA GLN A 30 10.77 -4.58 4.67
C GLN A 30 9.92 -3.87 3.59
N PRO A 31 10.14 -4.09 2.27
CA PRO A 31 9.34 -3.44 1.22
C PRO A 31 7.85 -3.81 1.29
N PHE A 32 7.56 -5.05 1.66
CA PHE A 32 6.18 -5.50 1.85
C PHE A 32 5.52 -4.78 3.02
N ALA A 33 6.16 -4.74 4.19
CA ALA A 33 5.62 -4.05 5.36
C ALA A 33 5.46 -2.54 5.15
N GLU A 34 6.29 -1.92 4.30
CA GLU A 34 6.14 -0.52 3.92
C GLU A 34 4.93 -0.31 2.99
N PHE A 35 4.78 -1.15 1.97
CA PHE A 35 3.63 -1.12 1.08
C PHE A 35 2.30 -1.31 1.83
N GLU A 36 2.24 -2.26 2.77
CA GLU A 36 1.03 -2.50 3.57
C GLU A 36 0.68 -1.31 4.47
N ARG A 37 1.68 -0.63 5.06
CA ARG A 37 1.45 0.59 5.85
C ARG A 37 0.98 1.75 4.97
N PHE A 38 1.57 1.90 3.79
CA PHE A 38 1.14 2.88 2.81
C PHE A 38 -0.32 2.64 2.41
N ALA A 39 -0.65 1.41 2.01
CA ALA A 39 -2.01 1.00 1.66
C ALA A 39 -3.00 1.22 2.82
N ALA A 40 -2.62 0.86 4.05
CA ALA A 40 -3.43 1.10 5.24
C ALA A 40 -3.75 2.58 5.42
N ARG A 41 -2.76 3.47 5.28
CA ARG A 41 -3.03 4.92 5.37
C ARG A 41 -3.95 5.41 4.27
N LEU A 42 -3.76 4.96 3.04
CA LEU A 42 -4.64 5.36 1.93
C LEU A 42 -6.10 4.95 2.16
N ARG A 43 -6.33 3.78 2.79
CA ARG A 43 -7.68 3.36 3.22
C ARG A 43 -8.26 4.31 4.25
N GLU A 44 -7.50 4.65 5.29
CA GLU A 44 -7.92 5.61 6.31
C GLU A 44 -8.26 6.99 5.72
N LEU A 45 -7.50 7.44 4.72
CA LEU A 45 -7.72 8.74 4.09
C LEU A 45 -8.93 8.75 3.16
N SER A 46 -9.11 7.70 2.37
CA SER A 46 -10.18 7.61 1.37
C SER A 46 -11.52 7.14 1.93
N GLY A 47 -11.50 6.41 3.04
CA GLY A 47 -12.66 5.70 3.59
C GLY A 47 -13.01 4.40 2.86
N PHE A 48 -12.21 3.99 1.87
CA PHE A 48 -12.43 2.76 1.10
C PHE A 48 -11.60 1.60 1.65
N ASP A 49 -12.23 0.45 1.88
CA ASP A 49 -11.57 -0.82 2.19
C ASP A 49 -12.36 -2.00 1.60
N PRO A 50 -11.80 -2.79 0.65
CA PRO A 50 -10.41 -2.73 0.17
C PRO A 50 -10.16 -1.62 -0.86
N LEU A 51 -8.90 -1.19 -0.95
CA LEU A 51 -8.42 -0.39 -2.08
C LEU A 51 -7.91 -1.31 -3.22
N PRO A 52 -8.16 -0.97 -4.50
CA PRO A 52 -7.61 -1.70 -5.63
C PRO A 52 -6.07 -1.70 -5.59
N ARG A 53 -5.47 -2.89 -5.49
CA ARG A 53 -4.02 -3.04 -5.41
C ARG A 53 -3.27 -2.42 -6.61
N PRO A 54 -3.75 -2.51 -7.87
CA PRO A 54 -3.09 -1.86 -8.99
C PRO A 54 -3.02 -0.34 -8.85
N LEU A 55 -4.09 0.31 -8.38
CA LEU A 55 -4.12 1.74 -8.10
C LEU A 55 -3.11 2.14 -7.03
N VAL A 56 -3.08 1.40 -5.91
CA VAL A 56 -2.15 1.69 -4.80
C VAL A 56 -0.69 1.52 -5.24
N ALA A 57 -0.38 0.47 -6.00
CA ALA A 57 0.95 0.23 -6.52
C ALA A 57 1.38 1.32 -7.53
N ALA A 58 0.52 1.66 -8.48
CA ALA A 58 0.81 2.69 -9.47
C ALA A 58 1.03 4.06 -8.81
N LEU A 59 0.25 4.40 -7.78
CA LEU A 59 0.47 5.62 -7.01
C LEU A 59 1.82 5.58 -6.28
N ALA A 60 2.13 4.48 -5.58
CA ALA A 60 3.40 4.32 -4.86
C ALA A 60 4.64 4.44 -5.78
N ASP A 61 4.53 3.97 -7.03
CA ASP A 61 5.60 4.04 -8.02
C ASP A 61 5.86 5.48 -8.54
N ARG A 62 4.85 6.37 -8.47
CA ARG A 62 4.92 7.75 -8.99
C ARG A 62 5.26 8.77 -7.92
N MET A 63 4.98 8.44 -6.66
CA MET A 63 5.24 9.34 -5.54
C MET A 63 6.71 9.34 -5.14
N SER A 64 7.19 10.51 -4.75
CA SER A 64 8.52 10.64 -4.18
C SER A 64 8.63 9.89 -2.85
N GLU A 65 9.83 9.42 -2.49
CA GLU A 65 10.08 8.80 -1.19
C GLU A 65 9.72 9.70 -0.01
N LEU A 66 9.83 11.02 -0.19
CA LEU A 66 9.43 11.99 0.84
C LEU A 66 7.93 11.98 1.07
N GLU A 67 7.13 11.96 -0.01
CA GLU A 67 5.67 11.92 0.10
C GLU A 67 5.18 10.58 0.64
N LYS A 68 5.78 9.47 0.22
CA LYS A 68 5.48 8.13 0.77
C LYS A 68 5.73 8.07 2.27
N ARG A 69 6.86 8.60 2.74
CA ARG A 69 7.15 8.71 4.18
C ARG A 69 6.16 9.61 4.92
N ALA A 70 5.77 10.74 4.33
CA ALA A 70 4.78 11.64 4.92
C ALA A 70 3.41 10.95 5.07
N ILE A 71 3.00 10.13 4.11
CA ILE A 71 1.77 9.34 4.17
C ILE A 71 1.85 8.25 5.23
N ILE A 72 2.95 7.49 5.28
CA ILE A 72 3.12 6.42 6.28
C ILE A 72 3.25 6.98 7.71
N GLY A 73 3.63 8.24 7.85
CA GLY A 73 3.73 8.94 9.13
C GLY A 73 2.39 9.01 9.90
N ARG A 74 2.48 9.24 11.21
CA ARG A 74 1.29 9.41 12.08
C ARG A 74 0.77 10.84 12.13
N ASP A 75 1.55 11.80 11.63
CA ASP A 75 1.19 13.21 11.65
C ASP A 75 0.07 13.50 10.66
N ALA A 76 -0.59 14.64 10.86
CA ALA A 76 -1.55 15.15 9.89
C ALA A 76 -0.82 15.45 8.56
N LEU A 77 -1.38 14.98 7.45
CA LEU A 77 -0.86 15.29 6.13
C LEU A 77 -1.05 16.78 5.83
N PRO A 78 -0.06 17.45 5.21
CA PRO A 78 -0.26 18.78 4.66
C PRO A 78 -1.47 18.77 3.72
N ASP A 79 -2.36 19.77 3.83
CA ASP A 79 -3.63 19.77 3.10
C ASP A 79 -3.47 19.58 1.59
N GLU A 80 -2.45 20.20 1.00
CA GLU A 80 -2.16 20.05 -0.43
C GLU A 80 -1.74 18.64 -0.81
N LEU A 81 -0.94 17.95 0.01
CA LEU A 81 -0.61 16.55 -0.23
C LEU A 81 -1.84 15.66 -0.04
N ARG A 82 -2.66 15.91 0.98
CA ARG A 82 -3.91 15.19 1.23
C ARG A 82 -4.86 15.30 0.03
N LYS A 83 -5.08 16.52 -0.49
CA LYS A 83 -5.91 16.75 -1.68
C LYS A 83 -5.37 16.01 -2.90
N ARG A 84 -4.06 16.13 -3.20
CA ARG A 84 -3.46 15.42 -4.35
C ARG A 84 -3.63 13.90 -4.26
N VAL A 85 -3.39 13.32 -3.09
CA VAL A 85 -3.56 11.88 -2.87
C VAL A 85 -5.02 11.46 -3.07
N LEU A 86 -5.97 12.19 -2.49
CA LEU A 86 -7.40 11.89 -2.66
C LEU A 86 -7.84 12.07 -4.10
N THR A 87 -7.41 13.13 -4.78
CA THR A 87 -7.66 13.32 -6.22
C THR A 87 -7.14 12.12 -6.99
N ALA A 88 -5.90 11.70 -6.77
CA ALA A 88 -5.32 10.56 -7.49
C ALA A 88 -6.06 9.24 -7.25
N LEU A 89 -6.53 9.00 -6.02
CA LEU A 89 -7.33 7.81 -5.71
C LEU A 89 -8.71 7.85 -6.39
N TYR A 90 -9.38 9.00 -6.34
CA TYR A 90 -10.74 9.11 -6.88
C TYR A 90 -10.78 9.19 -8.40
N THR A 91 -9.82 9.88 -9.04
CA THR A 91 -9.83 10.10 -10.50
C THR A 91 -8.92 9.15 -11.26
N GLY A 92 -7.99 8.46 -10.58
CA GLY A 92 -6.95 7.68 -11.23
C GLY A 92 -5.88 8.52 -11.92
N VAL A 93 -5.79 9.82 -11.62
CA VAL A 93 -4.81 10.75 -12.20
C VAL A 93 -3.95 11.38 -11.11
N TYR A 94 -2.64 11.18 -11.18
CA TYR A 94 -1.67 11.76 -10.25
C TYR A 94 -0.93 12.93 -10.89
N THR A 95 -0.94 14.08 -10.22
CA THR A 95 -0.16 15.26 -10.61
C THR A 95 0.90 15.50 -9.56
N PRO A 96 2.20 15.38 -9.88
CA PRO A 96 3.28 15.69 -8.95
C PRO A 96 3.25 17.15 -8.47
N ARG A 97 3.88 17.43 -7.33
CA ARG A 97 3.95 18.79 -6.81
C ARG A 97 4.73 19.70 -7.77
N GLY A 98 4.09 20.79 -8.19
CA GLY A 98 4.72 21.79 -9.05
C GLY A 98 4.63 21.48 -10.54
N GLU A 99 3.87 20.45 -10.91
CA GLU A 99 3.50 20.15 -12.29
C GLU A 99 2.05 20.54 -12.53
N ASP A 100 1.75 20.96 -13.76
CA ASP A 100 0.40 21.34 -14.19
C ASP A 100 -0.33 20.20 -14.91
N GLU A 101 0.41 19.21 -15.42
CA GLU A 101 -0.12 18.05 -16.14
C GLU A 101 -0.11 16.80 -15.25
N GLY A 102 -1.20 16.04 -15.22
CA GLY A 102 -1.32 14.79 -14.47
C GLY A 102 -1.11 13.55 -15.34
N GLU A 103 -0.49 12.52 -14.77
CA GLU A 103 -0.37 11.19 -15.38
C GLU A 103 -1.55 10.31 -14.95
N ARG A 104 -2.16 9.60 -15.89
CA ARG A 104 -3.18 8.57 -15.59
C ARG A 104 -2.51 7.32 -15.04
N ILE A 105 -2.71 7.04 -13.75
CA ILE A 105 -2.20 5.87 -13.05
C ILE A 105 -3.20 4.72 -12.99
N ALA A 106 -4.50 5.02 -13.12
CA ALA A 106 -5.58 4.04 -13.14
C ALA A 106 -6.76 4.55 -13.99
N TYR A 107 -7.64 3.65 -14.41
CA TYR A 107 -8.90 4.03 -15.03
C TYR A 107 -10.10 3.27 -14.44
N PRO A 108 -10.27 1.95 -14.67
CA PRO A 108 -11.40 1.23 -14.08
C PRO A 108 -11.29 1.13 -12.55
N ASP A 109 -10.07 1.17 -12.00
CA ASP A 109 -9.81 1.08 -10.56
C ASP A 109 -9.97 2.42 -9.81
N ALA A 110 -10.34 3.51 -10.49
CA ALA A 110 -10.52 4.82 -9.84
C ALA A 110 -11.74 4.82 -8.91
N LEU A 111 -11.59 5.33 -7.68
CA LEU A 111 -12.63 5.16 -6.65
C LEU A 111 -13.95 5.86 -6.96
N MET A 112 -13.95 6.89 -7.81
CA MET A 112 -15.20 7.54 -8.24
C MET A 112 -16.15 6.60 -8.98
N TYR A 113 -15.67 5.50 -9.55
CA TYR A 113 -16.53 4.49 -10.17
C TYR A 113 -17.07 3.50 -9.14
N ALA A 114 -16.26 3.12 -8.14
CA ALA A 114 -16.71 2.25 -7.06
C ALA A 114 -17.87 2.87 -6.24
N THR A 115 -17.92 4.20 -6.12
CA THR A 115 -19.04 4.89 -5.44
C THR A 115 -20.39 4.77 -6.16
N VAL A 116 -20.42 4.41 -7.44
CA VAL A 116 -21.62 4.44 -8.30
C VAL A 116 -21.76 3.17 -9.14
N GLU A 117 -21.06 2.10 -8.78
CA GLU A 117 -20.98 0.88 -9.59
C GLU A 117 -22.31 0.12 -9.71
N ASP A 118 -23.25 0.42 -8.81
CA ASP A 118 -24.62 -0.10 -8.81
C ASP A 118 -25.49 0.45 -9.94
N THR A 119 -25.12 1.62 -10.47
CA THR A 119 -25.98 2.43 -11.36
C THR A 119 -25.28 2.89 -12.63
N ILE A 120 -23.95 3.07 -12.58
CA ILE A 120 -23.14 3.58 -13.69
C ILE A 120 -21.99 2.61 -13.97
N ASN A 121 -21.91 2.15 -15.22
CA ASN A 121 -20.74 1.43 -15.70
C ASN A 121 -19.59 2.41 -15.94
N VAL A 122 -18.35 1.93 -15.72
CA VAL A 122 -17.15 2.62 -16.20
C VAL A 122 -17.26 2.86 -17.71
N PRO A 123 -17.07 4.08 -18.23
CA PRO A 123 -17.14 4.32 -19.66
C PRO A 123 -16.16 3.43 -20.43
N SER A 124 -16.56 3.00 -21.63
CA SER A 124 -15.84 1.99 -22.44
C SER A 124 -15.84 0.56 -21.88
N TYR A 125 -16.52 0.29 -20.76
CA TYR A 125 -16.78 -1.06 -20.24
C TYR A 125 -18.28 -1.35 -20.29
N CYS A 126 -18.65 -2.48 -20.91
CA CYS A 126 -20.03 -2.96 -20.88
C CYS A 126 -20.32 -3.57 -19.51
N GLY A 127 -21.50 -3.28 -18.97
CA GLY A 127 -22.00 -3.88 -17.73
C GLY A 127 -23.53 -3.81 -17.70
N GLY A 128 -24.13 -4.65 -16.85
CA GLY A 128 -25.58 -4.80 -16.76
C GLY A 128 -26.22 -5.45 -18.00
N LEU A 129 -27.54 -5.65 -17.93
CA LEU A 129 -28.34 -6.09 -19.07
C LEU A 129 -28.66 -4.88 -19.96
N PRO A 130 -28.72 -5.02 -21.30
CA PRO A 130 -29.17 -3.94 -22.17
C PRO A 130 -30.49 -3.32 -21.68
N GLY A 131 -30.52 -2.00 -21.54
CA GLY A 131 -31.68 -1.27 -21.03
C GLY A 131 -31.71 -1.06 -19.51
N PHE A 132 -30.68 -1.46 -18.76
CA PHE A 132 -30.61 -1.23 -17.31
C PHE A 132 -30.79 0.26 -16.94
N TRP A 133 -30.30 1.16 -17.78
CA TRP A 133 -30.41 2.62 -17.65
C TRP A 133 -31.83 3.18 -17.75
N ALA A 134 -32.80 2.37 -18.19
CA ALA A 134 -34.21 2.80 -18.27
C ALA A 134 -34.90 2.83 -16.89
N GLN A 135 -34.35 2.10 -15.91
CA GLN A 135 -34.88 2.08 -14.55
C GLN A 135 -34.28 3.23 -13.75
N LYS A 136 -35.10 3.89 -12.94
CA LYS A 136 -34.61 4.92 -12.02
C LYS A 136 -33.79 4.23 -10.91
N PRO A 137 -32.57 4.71 -10.61
CA PRO A 137 -31.81 4.24 -9.45
C PRO A 137 -32.60 4.33 -8.15
N GLU A 138 -32.46 3.31 -7.30
CA GLU A 138 -32.93 3.37 -5.92
C GLU A 138 -31.99 4.28 -5.11
N MET A 139 -32.54 5.03 -4.15
CA MET A 139 -31.73 5.79 -3.21
C MET A 139 -31.33 4.83 -2.08
N ALA A 140 -30.04 4.62 -1.86
CA ALA A 140 -29.50 3.86 -0.73
C ALA A 140 -29.67 4.61 0.61
#